data_AF-A0ABD4UD84-F1
#
_entry.id   AF-A0ABD4UD84-F1
#
_cell.length_a   1.000
_cell.length_b   1.000
_cell.length_c   1.000
_cell.angle_alpha   90.00
_cell.angle_beta   90.00
_cell.angle_gamma   90.00
#
_symmetry.space_group_name_H-M   'P 1'
#
loop_
_entity.id
_entity.type
_entity.pdbx_description
1 polymer ?
#
loop_
_entity_poly.entity_id
_entity_poly.type
_entity_poly.pdbx_seq_one_letter_code
_entity_poly.pdbx_strand_id
1 'polypeptide(L)'
;MNIRETTDLLKVTIAFELKDIFKSTFKTAKWDSYSKTWDVKNTTANKNKLAQFEKTLAETNVEEKIKAAEEALLTENQVTELKAQFERVGARIRDLEDIKASQFELQATIQKLTSKIEEKKDIVAQEQAQIAAVKAENERQLNAVLGNYKYQGMGVQETVEYAGKQFAYYLRYKGNYLDNFYAAQKFLGETYDDIAEKFGIEFTVLDQCWKANKNRHDRDGHWFSENVCDPRYVKAVDKAE
;
A
#
# COMPACT_ATOMS: atom_id res chain seq x y z
N MET A 1 -58.75 15.69 -33.97
CA MET A 1 -58.58 16.90 -34.83
C MET A 1 -58.95 18.20 -34.10
N ASN A 2 -58.29 19.33 -34.39
CA ASN A 2 -58.66 20.67 -33.90
C ASN A 2 -58.70 21.67 -35.07
N ILE A 3 -59.76 22.49 -35.16
CA ILE A 3 -59.92 23.50 -36.22
C ILE A 3 -59.99 24.89 -35.59
N ARG A 4 -59.16 25.82 -36.06
CA ARG A 4 -59.23 27.24 -35.72
C ARG A 4 -59.53 28.06 -36.96
N GLU A 5 -60.58 28.84 -36.92
CA GLU A 5 -60.99 29.69 -38.03
C GLU A 5 -60.33 31.08 -37.93
N THR A 6 -59.78 31.56 -39.04
CA THR A 6 -59.37 32.95 -39.24
C THR A 6 -60.15 33.55 -40.41
N THR A 7 -59.99 34.87 -40.63
CA THR A 7 -60.69 35.59 -41.69
C THR A 7 -60.53 34.94 -43.07
N ASP A 8 -59.32 34.47 -43.39
CA ASP A 8 -58.99 33.95 -44.73
C ASP A 8 -58.72 32.44 -44.77
N LEU A 9 -58.42 31.83 -43.61
CA LEU A 9 -57.92 30.46 -43.51
C LEU A 9 -58.60 29.67 -42.37
N LEU A 10 -58.67 28.36 -42.56
CA LEU A 10 -59.02 27.37 -41.56
C LEU A 10 -57.71 26.65 -41.21
N LYS A 11 -57.25 26.82 -39.96
CA LYS A 11 -56.05 26.18 -39.43
C LYS A 11 -56.42 24.86 -38.79
N VAL A 12 -55.89 23.77 -39.32
CA VAL A 12 -56.30 22.41 -38.93
C VAL A 12 -55.13 21.65 -38.34
N THR A 13 -55.31 21.10 -37.13
CA THR A 13 -54.36 20.19 -36.48
C THR A 13 -54.92 18.77 -36.50
N ILE A 14 -54.14 17.82 -37.02
CA ILE A 14 -54.45 16.39 -37.12
C ILE A 14 -53.25 15.55 -36.67
N ALA A 15 -53.49 14.28 -36.31
CA ALA A 15 -52.43 13.30 -36.10
C ALA A 15 -51.57 13.15 -37.37
N PHE A 16 -50.26 12.93 -37.20
CA PHE A 16 -49.30 12.94 -38.31
C PHE A 16 -49.58 11.83 -39.33
N GLU A 17 -50.06 10.70 -38.85
CA GLU A 17 -50.43 9.50 -39.60
C GLU A 17 -51.62 9.76 -40.55
N LEU A 18 -52.46 10.74 -40.22
CA LEU A 18 -53.61 11.14 -41.04
C LEU A 18 -53.24 12.17 -42.13
N LYS A 19 -51.98 12.61 -42.18
CA LYS A 19 -51.50 13.64 -43.10
C LYS A 19 -51.79 13.32 -44.57
N ASP A 20 -51.55 12.10 -45.01
CA ASP A 20 -51.69 11.74 -46.42
C ASP A 20 -53.16 11.66 -46.83
N ILE A 21 -54.01 11.13 -45.96
CA ILE A 21 -55.47 11.12 -46.14
C ILE A 21 -56.01 12.55 -46.16
N PHE A 22 -55.54 13.41 -45.26
CA PHE A 22 -55.93 14.81 -45.20
C PHE A 22 -55.50 15.58 -46.45
N LYS A 23 -54.27 15.39 -46.93
CA LYS A 23 -53.78 15.98 -48.18
C LYS A 23 -54.54 15.50 -49.41
N SER A 24 -54.95 14.23 -49.44
CA SER A 24 -55.74 13.69 -50.54
C SER A 24 -57.12 14.36 -50.63
N THR A 25 -57.70 14.70 -49.47
CA THR A 25 -59.00 15.39 -49.34
C THR A 25 -58.89 16.89 -49.63
N PHE A 26 -57.84 17.54 -49.10
CA PHE A 26 -57.59 18.97 -49.21
C PHE A 26 -56.31 19.25 -50.01
N LYS A 27 -56.39 19.05 -51.33
CA LYS A 27 -55.23 19.18 -52.25
C LYS A 27 -54.54 20.55 -52.22
N THR A 28 -55.26 21.60 -51.82
CA THR A 28 -54.74 22.97 -51.74
C THR A 28 -54.27 23.37 -50.34
N ALA A 29 -54.31 22.45 -49.37
CA ALA A 29 -53.86 22.72 -48.01
C ALA A 29 -52.34 22.93 -47.97
N LYS A 30 -51.88 23.94 -47.23
CA LYS A 30 -50.46 24.21 -47.01
C LYS A 30 -50.08 23.91 -45.57
N TRP A 31 -48.91 23.32 -45.36
CA TRP A 31 -48.39 23.10 -44.01
C TRP A 31 -47.70 24.35 -43.50
N ASP A 32 -48.11 24.85 -42.35
CA ASP A 32 -47.41 25.86 -41.57
C ASP A 32 -46.56 25.16 -40.50
N SER A 33 -45.24 25.13 -40.72
CA SER A 33 -44.29 24.50 -39.80
C SER A 33 -44.12 25.25 -38.48
N TYR A 34 -44.43 26.55 -38.43
CA TYR A 34 -44.30 27.35 -37.22
C TYR A 34 -45.46 27.08 -36.26
N SER A 35 -46.70 27.16 -36.76
CA SER A 35 -47.88 26.87 -35.95
C SER A 35 -48.22 25.37 -35.84
N LYS A 36 -47.53 24.53 -36.62
CA LYS A 36 -47.81 23.09 -36.75
C LYS A 36 -49.27 22.82 -37.14
N THR A 37 -49.78 23.59 -38.11
CA THR A 37 -51.16 23.47 -38.61
C THR A 37 -51.20 23.41 -40.13
N TRP A 38 -52.27 22.82 -40.67
CA TRP A 38 -52.61 22.89 -42.09
C TRP A 38 -53.51 24.07 -42.36
N ASP A 39 -53.08 24.96 -43.24
CA ASP A 39 -53.84 26.10 -43.73
C ASP A 39 -54.72 25.69 -44.91
N VAL A 40 -56.04 25.78 -44.73
CA VAL A 40 -57.06 25.53 -45.77
C VAL A 40 -57.82 26.83 -46.03
N LYS A 41 -58.14 27.18 -47.29
CA LYS A 41 -58.90 28.41 -47.57
C LYS A 41 -60.27 28.40 -46.89
N ASN A 42 -60.62 29.51 -46.23
CA ASN A 42 -61.90 29.66 -45.56
C ASN A 42 -63.04 29.88 -46.59
N THR A 43 -63.61 28.78 -47.07
CA THR A 43 -64.74 28.79 -48.01
C THR A 43 -65.79 27.81 -47.50
N THR A 44 -67.07 28.07 -47.79
CA THR A 44 -68.18 27.19 -47.41
C THR A 44 -67.97 25.74 -47.86
N ALA A 45 -67.41 25.54 -49.05
CA ALA A 45 -67.08 24.21 -49.56
C ALA A 45 -66.02 23.47 -48.72
N ASN A 46 -64.98 24.18 -48.27
CA ASN A 46 -63.95 23.58 -47.42
C ASN A 46 -64.43 23.35 -45.99
N LYS A 47 -65.31 24.22 -45.45
CA LYS A 47 -65.96 23.98 -44.15
C LYS A 47 -66.80 22.70 -44.16
N ASN A 48 -67.60 22.49 -45.21
CA ASN A 48 -68.42 21.29 -45.35
C ASN A 48 -67.55 20.02 -45.49
N LYS A 49 -66.46 20.09 -46.27
CA LYS A 49 -65.50 18.99 -46.38
C LYS A 49 -64.81 18.68 -45.05
N LEU A 50 -64.47 19.70 -44.26
CA LEU A 50 -63.85 19.50 -42.95
C LEU A 50 -64.82 18.84 -41.97
N ALA A 51 -66.09 19.26 -41.95
CA ALA A 51 -67.12 18.62 -41.16
C ALA A 51 -67.34 17.15 -41.56
N GLN A 52 -67.31 16.83 -42.85
CA GLN A 52 -67.42 15.45 -43.34
C GLN A 52 -66.18 14.61 -42.98
N PHE A 53 -64.99 15.21 -43.07
CA PHE A 53 -63.74 14.57 -42.68
C PHE A 53 -63.69 14.28 -41.18
N GLU A 54 -64.09 15.25 -40.35
CA GLU A 54 -64.21 15.10 -38.89
C GLU A 54 -65.15 13.96 -38.51
N LYS A 55 -66.33 13.92 -39.14
CA LYS A 55 -67.30 12.85 -38.92
C LYS A 55 -66.75 11.48 -39.30
N THR A 56 -66.04 11.38 -40.43
CA THR A 56 -65.42 10.13 -40.88
C THR A 56 -64.31 9.67 -39.92
N LEU A 57 -63.52 10.59 -39.40
CA LEU A 57 -62.50 10.28 -38.40
C LEU A 57 -63.11 9.81 -37.07
N ALA A 58 -64.20 10.45 -36.63
CA ALA A 58 -64.93 10.06 -35.43
C ALA A 58 -65.56 8.66 -35.56
N GLU A 59 -66.12 8.32 -36.73
CA GLU A 59 -66.74 7.01 -36.99
C GLU A 59 -65.73 5.86 -37.11
N THR A 60 -64.51 6.15 -37.57
CA THR A 60 -63.46 5.14 -37.80
C THR A 60 -62.56 4.88 -36.59
N ASN A 61 -62.67 5.72 -35.56
CA ASN A 61 -61.92 5.66 -34.30
C ASN A 61 -60.39 5.49 -34.47
N VAL A 62 -59.84 6.05 -35.54
CA VAL A 62 -58.43 5.86 -35.93
C VAL A 62 -57.48 6.59 -34.99
N GLU A 63 -57.84 7.80 -34.52
CA GLU A 63 -57.02 8.58 -33.58
C GLU A 63 -56.84 7.84 -32.24
N GLU A 64 -57.88 7.19 -31.70
CA GLU A 64 -57.77 6.42 -30.45
C GLU A 64 -56.91 5.16 -30.61
N LYS A 65 -57.01 4.46 -31.75
CA LYS A 65 -56.20 3.27 -32.02
C LYS A 65 -54.70 3.58 -32.15
N ILE A 66 -54.36 4.70 -32.77
CA ILE A 66 -52.96 5.15 -32.88
C ILE A 66 -52.42 5.45 -31.47
N LYS A 67 -53.17 6.21 -30.68
CA LYS A 67 -52.76 6.55 -29.31
C LYS A 67 -52.59 5.31 -28.43
N ALA A 68 -53.51 4.35 -28.51
CA ALA A 68 -53.40 3.09 -27.75
C ALA A 68 -52.18 2.25 -28.17
N ALA A 69 -51.83 2.23 -29.45
CA ALA A 69 -50.64 1.54 -29.94
C ALA A 69 -49.34 2.21 -29.46
N GLU A 70 -49.28 3.55 -29.46
CA GLU A 70 -48.14 4.30 -28.92
C GLU A 70 -47.98 4.09 -27.41
N GLU A 71 -49.07 4.12 -26.65
CA GLU A 71 -49.09 3.86 -25.21
C GLU A 71 -48.64 2.42 -24.88
N ALA A 72 -49.09 1.43 -25.67
CA ALA A 72 -48.66 0.04 -25.53
C ALA A 72 -47.16 -0.13 -25.76
N LEU A 73 -46.62 0.52 -26.79
CA LEU A 73 -45.19 0.43 -27.15
C LEU A 73 -44.31 1.15 -26.12
N LEU A 74 -44.76 2.29 -25.58
CA LEU A 74 -44.14 2.96 -24.43
C LEU A 74 -44.12 2.06 -23.19
N THR A 75 -45.24 1.39 -22.91
CA THR A 75 -45.36 0.48 -21.77
C THR A 75 -44.44 -0.74 -21.91
N GLU A 76 -44.35 -1.32 -23.11
CA GLU A 76 -43.47 -2.46 -23.39
C GLU A 76 -41.98 -2.08 -23.22
N ASN A 77 -41.59 -0.89 -23.69
CA ASN A 77 -40.24 -0.37 -23.48
C ASN A 77 -39.93 -0.18 -21.99
N GLN A 78 -40.87 0.40 -21.23
CA GLN A 78 -40.72 0.57 -19.79
C GLN A 78 -40.61 -0.77 -19.05
N VAL A 79 -41.42 -1.77 -19.42
CA VAL A 79 -41.35 -3.12 -18.85
C VAL A 79 -40.01 -3.78 -19.16
N THR A 80 -39.50 -3.62 -20.38
CA THR A 80 -38.20 -4.16 -20.79
C THR A 80 -37.06 -3.51 -20.01
N GLU A 81 -37.12 -2.19 -19.82
CA GLU A 81 -36.14 -1.46 -19.03
C GLU A 81 -36.16 -1.89 -17.56
N LEU A 82 -37.36 -2.02 -16.96
CA LEU A 82 -37.55 -2.52 -15.61
C LEU A 82 -37.00 -3.95 -15.43
N LYS A 83 -37.21 -4.84 -16.39
CA LYS A 83 -36.62 -6.19 -16.36
C LYS A 83 -35.09 -6.13 -16.38
N ALA A 84 -34.50 -5.31 -17.26
CA ALA A 84 -33.04 -5.15 -17.31
C ALA A 84 -32.46 -4.52 -16.04
N GLN A 85 -33.22 -3.66 -15.35
CA GLN A 85 -32.83 -3.13 -14.04
C GLN A 85 -32.94 -4.22 -12.96
N PHE A 86 -33.99 -5.03 -12.96
CA PHE A 86 -34.17 -6.12 -12.00
C PHE A 86 -33.07 -7.18 -12.11
N GLU A 87 -32.69 -7.58 -13.34
CA GLU A 87 -31.58 -8.51 -13.55
C GLU A 87 -30.25 -7.95 -13.04
N ARG A 88 -29.99 -6.65 -13.26
CA ARG A 88 -28.80 -5.97 -12.71
C ARG A 88 -28.78 -5.97 -11.19
N VAL A 89 -29.93 -5.74 -10.55
CA VAL A 89 -30.04 -5.84 -9.07
C VAL A 89 -29.78 -7.27 -8.60
N GLY A 90 -30.36 -8.27 -9.27
CA GLY A 90 -30.14 -9.68 -8.95
C GLY A 90 -28.69 -10.14 -9.12
N ALA A 91 -27.95 -9.59 -10.09
CA ALA A 91 -26.51 -9.82 -10.23
C ALA A 91 -25.73 -9.23 -9.04
N ARG A 92 -26.01 -7.98 -8.68
CA ARG A 92 -25.34 -7.31 -7.54
C ARG A 92 -25.58 -8.00 -6.21
N ILE A 93 -26.76 -8.61 -6.00
CA ILE A 93 -27.04 -9.37 -4.78
C ILE A 93 -26.13 -10.60 -4.69
N ARG A 94 -25.96 -11.34 -5.80
CA ARG A 94 -25.06 -12.50 -5.85
C ARG A 94 -23.60 -12.09 -5.58
N ASP A 95 -23.14 -11.00 -6.19
CA ASP A 95 -21.80 -10.47 -5.94
C ASP A 95 -21.59 -10.13 -4.45
N LEU A 96 -22.61 -9.58 -3.77
CA LEU A 96 -22.55 -9.28 -2.33
C LEU A 96 -22.51 -10.54 -1.47
N GLU A 97 -23.21 -11.60 -1.86
CA GLU A 97 -23.16 -12.90 -1.16
C GLU A 97 -21.77 -13.53 -1.27
N ASP A 98 -21.14 -13.48 -2.45
CA ASP A 98 -19.78 -13.96 -2.68
C ASP A 98 -18.73 -13.17 -1.88
N ILE A 99 -18.89 -11.83 -1.83
CA ILE A 99 -18.04 -10.96 -0.99
C ILE A 99 -18.19 -11.33 0.50
N LYS A 100 -19.42 -11.59 0.96
CA LYS A 100 -19.68 -11.93 2.36
C LYS A 100 -19.09 -13.29 2.73
N ALA A 101 -19.15 -14.28 1.83
CA ALA A 101 -18.49 -15.57 2.03
C ALA A 101 -16.97 -15.39 2.15
N SER A 102 -16.37 -14.62 1.24
CA SER A 102 -14.93 -14.29 1.25
C SER A 102 -14.52 -13.57 2.54
N GLN A 103 -15.37 -12.68 3.06
CA GLN A 103 -15.12 -11.97 4.31
C GLN A 103 -15.07 -12.93 5.51
N PHE A 104 -15.94 -13.94 5.54
CA PHE A 104 -15.96 -14.95 6.61
C PHE A 104 -14.68 -15.80 6.60
N GLU A 105 -14.21 -16.22 5.42
CA GLU A 105 -12.95 -16.95 5.26
C GLU A 105 -11.74 -16.11 5.71
N LEU A 106 -11.71 -14.83 5.34
CA LEU A 106 -10.67 -13.90 5.80
C LEU A 106 -10.69 -13.73 7.31
N GLN A 107 -11.87 -13.59 7.93
CA GLN A 107 -11.99 -13.46 9.37
C GLN A 107 -11.50 -14.72 10.11
N ALA A 108 -11.85 -15.91 9.62
CA ALA A 108 -11.34 -17.18 10.16
C ALA A 108 -9.81 -17.29 10.01
N THR A 109 -9.27 -16.82 8.88
CA THR A 109 -7.82 -16.79 8.64
C THR A 109 -7.11 -15.85 9.60
N ILE A 110 -7.64 -14.63 9.80
CA ILE A 110 -7.12 -13.66 10.76
C ILE A 110 -7.09 -14.27 12.16
N GLN A 111 -8.18 -14.90 12.59
CA GLN A 111 -8.25 -15.50 13.93
C GLN A 111 -7.19 -16.60 14.12
N LYS A 112 -6.99 -17.47 13.12
CA LYS A 112 -5.95 -18.51 13.14
C LYS A 112 -4.54 -17.94 13.18
N LEU A 113 -4.27 -16.87 12.44
CA LEU A 113 -2.96 -16.21 12.42
C LEU A 113 -2.67 -15.49 13.74
N THR A 114 -3.65 -14.80 14.31
CA THR A 114 -3.51 -14.14 15.63
C THR A 114 -3.12 -15.13 16.72
N SER A 115 -3.75 -16.31 16.79
CA SER A 115 -3.37 -17.35 17.75
C SER A 115 -1.92 -17.82 17.58
N LYS A 116 -1.46 -18.01 16.33
CA LYS A 116 -0.07 -18.38 16.05
C LYS A 116 0.93 -17.28 16.44
N ILE A 117 0.56 -16.01 16.24
CA ILE A 117 1.42 -14.89 16.62
C ILE A 117 1.60 -14.87 18.14
N GLU A 118 0.53 -15.02 18.92
CA GLU A 118 0.64 -15.06 20.38
C GLU A 118 1.48 -16.24 20.87
N GLU A 119 1.28 -17.44 20.30
CA GLU A 119 2.13 -18.61 20.63
C GLU A 119 3.62 -18.35 20.36
N LYS A 120 3.94 -17.67 19.25
CA LYS A 120 5.33 -17.38 18.89
C LYS A 120 5.95 -16.26 19.72
N LYS A 121 5.16 -15.30 20.21
CA LYS A 121 5.67 -14.21 21.07
C LYS A 121 6.29 -14.75 22.36
N ASP A 122 5.63 -15.68 23.01
CA ASP A 122 6.13 -16.27 24.26
C ASP A 122 7.43 -17.04 24.04
N ILE A 123 7.51 -17.80 22.94
CA ILE A 123 8.74 -18.52 22.56
C ILE A 123 9.89 -17.55 22.32
N VAL A 124 9.66 -16.48 21.55
CA VAL A 124 10.70 -15.47 21.27
C VAL A 124 11.16 -14.79 22.57
N ALA A 125 10.23 -14.46 23.47
CA ALA A 125 10.58 -13.88 24.77
C ALA A 125 11.43 -14.83 25.62
N GLN A 126 11.10 -16.13 25.64
CA GLN A 126 11.89 -17.15 26.34
C GLN A 126 13.27 -17.34 25.72
N GLU A 127 13.39 -17.41 24.40
CA GLU A 127 14.67 -17.54 23.69
C GLU A 127 15.55 -16.31 23.93
N GLN A 128 14.98 -15.10 23.89
CA GLN A 128 15.71 -13.87 24.20
C GLN A 128 16.23 -13.85 25.63
N ALA A 129 15.43 -14.29 26.59
CA ALA A 129 15.84 -14.42 27.98
C ALA A 129 16.96 -15.45 28.16
N GLN A 130 16.88 -16.59 27.47
CA GLN A 130 17.94 -17.61 27.49
C GLN A 130 19.24 -17.10 26.87
N ILE A 131 19.18 -16.42 25.71
CA ILE A 131 20.35 -15.82 25.07
C ILE A 131 20.99 -14.78 26.01
N ALA A 132 20.20 -13.93 26.65
CA ALA A 132 20.72 -12.95 27.61
C ALA A 132 21.39 -13.61 28.82
N ALA A 133 20.81 -14.68 29.36
CA ALA A 133 21.38 -15.43 30.48
C ALA A 133 22.70 -16.12 30.09
N VAL A 134 22.75 -16.76 28.92
CA VAL A 134 23.97 -17.39 28.39
C VAL A 134 25.06 -16.35 28.16
N LYS A 135 24.72 -15.18 27.60
CA LYS A 135 25.68 -14.08 27.43
C LYS A 135 26.25 -13.63 28.77
N ALA A 136 25.39 -13.33 29.75
CA ALA A 136 25.83 -12.88 31.07
C ALA A 136 26.74 -13.90 31.78
N GLU A 137 26.41 -15.20 31.68
CA GLU A 137 27.24 -16.25 32.26
C GLU A 137 28.58 -16.41 31.52
N ASN A 138 28.58 -16.38 30.18
CA ASN A 138 29.82 -16.41 29.39
C ASN A 138 30.73 -15.21 29.72
N GLU A 139 30.17 -14.01 29.83
CA GLU A 139 30.90 -12.80 30.22
C GLU A 139 31.51 -12.94 31.62
N ARG A 140 30.74 -13.47 32.57
CA ARG A 140 31.22 -13.72 33.93
C ARG A 140 32.37 -14.73 33.95
N GLN A 141 32.25 -15.84 33.22
CA GLN A 141 33.29 -16.87 33.13
C GLN A 141 34.55 -16.33 32.47
N LEU A 142 34.40 -15.59 31.36
CA LEU A 142 35.52 -14.93 30.68
C LEU A 142 36.25 -13.96 31.62
N ASN A 143 35.51 -13.08 32.30
CA ASN A 143 36.09 -12.15 33.27
C ASN A 143 36.79 -12.87 34.43
N ALA A 144 36.27 -14.01 34.89
CA ALA A 144 36.91 -14.80 35.94
C ALA A 144 38.21 -15.47 35.47
N VAL A 145 38.26 -15.95 34.24
CA VAL A 145 39.48 -16.54 33.65
C VAL A 145 40.54 -15.46 33.44
N LEU A 146 40.17 -14.34 32.83
CA LEU A 146 41.10 -13.25 32.52
C LEU A 146 41.56 -12.48 33.75
N GLY A 147 40.68 -12.27 34.73
CA GLY A 147 41.03 -11.58 35.98
C GLY A 147 42.07 -12.31 36.81
N ASN A 148 42.17 -13.64 36.65
CA ASN A 148 43.18 -14.47 37.31
C ASN A 148 44.41 -14.74 36.43
N TYR A 149 44.33 -14.48 35.14
CA TYR A 149 45.43 -14.68 34.22
C TYR A 149 46.46 -13.57 34.37
N LYS A 150 47.73 -13.97 34.52
CA LYS A 150 48.88 -13.06 34.60
C LYS A 150 49.96 -13.52 33.65
N TYR A 151 50.32 -12.67 32.69
CA TYR A 151 51.49 -12.87 31.85
C TYR A 151 52.66 -12.12 32.47
N GLN A 152 53.74 -12.84 32.79
CA GLN A 152 54.94 -12.30 33.47
C GLN A 152 54.63 -11.43 34.70
N GLY A 153 53.58 -11.77 35.46
CA GLY A 153 53.20 -11.09 36.70
C GLY A 153 52.19 -9.94 36.55
N MET A 154 51.81 -9.56 35.34
CA MET A 154 50.81 -8.51 35.08
C MET A 154 49.51 -9.10 34.51
N GLY A 155 48.38 -8.58 34.98
CA GLY A 155 47.08 -8.86 34.38
C GLY A 155 46.93 -8.23 32.99
N VAL A 156 45.94 -8.69 32.23
CA VAL A 156 45.74 -8.24 30.84
C VAL A 156 45.42 -6.74 30.76
N GLN A 157 44.50 -6.26 31.60
CA GLN A 157 44.14 -4.84 31.65
C GLN A 157 45.32 -3.98 32.15
N GLU A 158 46.05 -4.46 33.16
CA GLU A 158 47.25 -3.79 33.68
C GLU A 158 48.32 -3.63 32.60
N THR A 159 48.43 -4.61 31.71
CA THR A 159 49.37 -4.61 30.58
C THR A 159 49.01 -3.53 29.55
N VAL A 160 47.73 -3.39 29.22
CA VAL A 160 47.25 -2.30 28.33
C VAL A 160 47.45 -0.93 28.96
N GLU A 161 47.14 -0.77 30.24
CA GLU A 161 47.35 0.50 30.96
C GLU A 161 48.83 0.88 31.05
N TYR A 162 49.71 -0.10 31.30
CA TYR A 162 51.15 0.13 31.32
C TYR A 162 51.67 0.57 29.95
N ALA A 163 51.26 -0.11 28.88
CA ALA A 163 51.64 0.28 27.53
C ALA A 163 51.10 1.66 27.13
N GLY A 164 49.87 1.98 27.54
CA GLY A 164 49.28 3.31 27.35
C GLY A 164 50.09 4.43 28.03
N LYS A 165 50.63 4.17 29.23
CA LYS A 165 51.56 5.10 29.89
C LYS A 165 52.84 5.30 29.07
N GLN A 166 53.44 4.23 28.55
CA GLN A 166 54.64 4.35 27.71
C GLN A 166 54.36 5.11 26.41
N PHE A 167 53.19 4.89 25.80
CA PHE A 167 52.74 5.60 24.61
C PHE A 167 52.58 7.11 24.88
N ALA A 168 51.94 7.47 25.99
CA ALA A 168 51.78 8.86 26.41
C ALA A 168 53.12 9.54 26.76
N TYR A 169 54.04 8.82 27.42
CA TYR A 169 55.36 9.34 27.75
C TYR A 169 56.20 9.63 26.50
N TYR A 170 56.17 8.73 25.51
CA TYR A 170 56.85 8.96 24.23
C TYR A 170 56.37 10.25 23.53
N LEU A 171 55.06 10.54 23.55
CA LEU A 171 54.51 11.75 22.94
C LEU A 171 54.94 13.03 23.66
N ARG A 172 55.09 12.97 24.99
CA ARG A 172 55.44 14.13 25.82
C ARG A 172 56.94 14.40 25.89
N TYR A 173 57.76 13.36 25.92
CA TYR A 173 59.20 13.46 26.15
C TYR A 173 59.97 12.81 24.99
N LYS A 174 60.33 13.63 24.00
CA LYS A 174 61.13 13.17 22.84
C LYS A 174 62.51 12.68 23.30
N GLY A 175 62.95 11.50 22.82
CA GLY A 175 64.36 11.07 22.88
C GLY A 175 64.62 9.71 23.52
N ASN A 176 64.15 9.45 24.75
CA ASN A 176 64.57 8.28 25.54
C ASN A 176 63.47 7.24 25.83
N TYR A 177 62.22 7.51 25.44
CA TYR A 177 61.08 6.65 25.74
C TYR A 177 60.66 5.76 24.57
N LEU A 178 61.43 5.76 23.48
CA LEU A 178 61.14 4.96 22.30
C LEU A 178 61.36 3.47 22.56
N ASP A 179 62.45 3.11 23.24
CA ASP A 179 62.75 1.73 23.59
C ASP A 179 61.71 1.17 24.57
N ASN A 180 61.25 1.99 25.52
CA ASN A 180 60.17 1.62 26.44
C ASN A 180 58.84 1.40 25.72
N PHE A 181 58.54 2.21 24.70
CA PHE A 181 57.36 2.00 23.87
C PHE A 181 57.44 0.67 23.12
N TYR A 182 58.56 0.38 22.45
CA TYR A 182 58.71 -0.90 21.72
C TYR A 182 58.74 -2.11 22.65
N ALA A 183 59.33 -1.98 23.85
CA ALA A 183 59.29 -3.03 24.87
C ALA A 183 57.84 -3.32 25.32
N ALA A 184 57.05 -2.27 25.59
CA ALA A 184 55.64 -2.43 25.93
C ALA A 184 54.80 -3.00 24.79
N GLN A 185 55.09 -2.60 23.54
CA GLN A 185 54.44 -3.13 22.34
C GLN A 185 54.73 -4.63 22.14
N LYS A 186 56.00 -5.04 22.34
CA LYS A 186 56.40 -6.45 22.31
C LYS A 186 55.68 -7.26 23.40
N PHE A 187 55.64 -6.72 24.61
CA PHE A 187 54.98 -7.37 25.74
C PHE A 187 53.47 -7.54 25.52
N LEU A 188 52.80 -6.55 24.91
CA LEU A 188 51.40 -6.69 24.48
C LEU A 188 51.20 -7.78 23.43
N GLY A 189 52.09 -7.86 22.43
CA GLY A 189 52.04 -8.89 21.39
C GLY A 189 52.21 -10.30 21.98
N GLU A 190 53.20 -10.49 22.85
CA GLU A 190 53.40 -11.75 23.55
C GLU A 190 52.21 -12.14 24.44
N THR A 191 51.61 -11.16 25.14
CA THR A 191 50.40 -11.39 25.96
C THR A 191 49.21 -11.79 25.08
N TYR A 192 49.04 -11.14 23.91
CA TYR A 192 48.00 -11.48 22.95
C TYR A 192 48.18 -12.92 22.42
N ASP A 193 49.39 -13.26 21.98
CA ASP A 193 49.70 -14.59 21.43
C ASP A 193 49.50 -15.69 22.48
N ASP A 194 49.98 -15.49 23.73
CA ASP A 194 49.84 -16.50 24.81
C ASP A 194 48.37 -16.73 25.19
N ILE A 195 47.56 -15.68 25.22
CA ILE A 195 46.12 -15.80 25.46
C ILE A 195 45.43 -16.54 24.31
N ALA A 196 45.75 -16.18 23.06
CA ALA A 196 45.18 -16.83 21.89
C ALA A 196 45.52 -18.33 21.86
N GLU A 197 46.76 -18.69 22.22
CA GLU A 197 47.21 -20.07 22.30
C GLU A 197 46.51 -20.85 23.43
N LYS A 198 46.48 -20.30 24.65
CA LYS A 198 45.97 -21.00 25.85
C LYS A 198 44.45 -21.07 25.93
N PHE A 199 43.77 -20.01 25.50
CA PHE A 199 42.32 -19.89 25.67
C PHE A 199 41.55 -19.91 24.35
N GLY A 200 42.24 -19.84 23.20
CA GLY A 200 41.57 -19.76 21.91
C GLY A 200 40.74 -18.48 21.76
N ILE A 201 41.18 -17.38 22.38
CA ILE A 201 40.46 -16.11 22.42
C ILE A 201 41.38 -15.00 21.93
N GLU A 202 40.85 -14.15 21.06
CA GLU A 202 41.51 -12.93 20.59
C GLU A 202 40.83 -11.69 21.14
N PHE A 203 41.64 -10.76 21.62
CA PHE A 203 41.19 -9.46 22.09
C PHE A 203 41.54 -8.39 21.06
N THR A 204 40.52 -7.77 20.48
CA THR A 204 40.67 -6.67 19.53
C THR A 204 41.40 -5.49 20.16
N VAL A 205 41.13 -5.16 21.43
CA VAL A 205 41.82 -4.07 22.13
C VAL A 205 43.32 -4.35 22.24
N LEU A 206 43.72 -5.54 22.70
CA LEU A 206 45.13 -5.94 22.74
C LEU A 206 45.76 -5.91 21.35
N ASP A 207 45.07 -6.45 20.34
CA ASP A 207 45.52 -6.47 18.94
C ASP A 207 45.85 -5.07 18.42
N GLN A 208 44.94 -4.13 18.66
CA GLN A 208 45.09 -2.74 18.22
C GLN A 208 46.17 -2.01 19.04
N CYS A 209 46.26 -2.25 20.34
CA CYS A 209 47.28 -1.65 21.20
C CYS A 209 48.69 -2.11 20.81
N TRP A 210 48.91 -3.39 20.52
CA TRP A 210 50.24 -3.86 20.09
C TRP A 210 50.56 -3.46 18.64
N LYS A 211 49.57 -3.20 17.78
CA LYS A 211 49.80 -2.64 16.43
C LYS A 211 49.84 -1.11 16.39
N ALA A 212 49.69 -0.44 17.54
CA ALA A 212 49.60 1.01 17.62
C ALA A 212 50.84 1.69 17.03
N ASN A 213 50.60 2.71 16.20
CA ASN A 213 51.66 3.50 15.60
C ASN A 213 51.97 4.71 16.49
N LYS A 214 53.21 4.78 16.98
CA LYS A 214 53.74 5.90 17.79
C LYS A 214 53.54 7.30 17.21
N ASN A 215 53.40 7.41 15.88
CA ASN A 215 53.21 8.68 15.18
C ASN A 215 51.73 9.01 14.89
N ARG A 216 50.78 8.11 15.21
CA ARG A 216 49.34 8.24 14.90
C ARG A 216 48.49 8.12 16.16
N HIS A 217 48.79 8.94 17.17
CA HIS A 217 48.00 8.97 18.41
C HIS A 217 46.53 9.33 18.19
N ASP A 218 46.23 10.17 17.19
CA ASP A 218 44.87 10.51 16.76
C ASP A 218 44.02 9.28 16.44
N ARG A 219 44.65 8.25 15.86
CA ARG A 219 44.01 7.02 15.45
C ARG A 219 44.14 5.92 16.50
N ASP A 220 45.32 5.76 17.09
CA ASP A 220 45.66 4.55 17.87
C ASP A 220 45.61 4.75 19.38
N GLY A 221 45.59 6.01 19.86
CA GLY A 221 45.64 6.33 21.28
C GLY A 221 44.38 5.94 22.07
N HIS A 222 43.22 5.92 21.42
CA HIS A 222 41.95 5.61 22.09
C HIS A 222 41.85 4.15 22.55
N TRP A 223 42.50 3.21 21.86
CA TRP A 223 42.48 1.79 22.22
C TRP A 223 43.04 1.52 23.63
N PHE A 224 44.00 2.32 24.09
CA PHE A 224 44.57 2.18 25.44
C PHE A 224 43.62 2.60 26.56
N SER A 225 42.48 3.21 26.23
CA SER A 225 41.41 3.57 27.18
C SER A 225 40.21 2.62 27.14
N GLU A 226 40.21 1.66 26.23
CA GLU A 226 39.13 0.67 26.13
C GLU A 226 39.31 -0.44 27.18
N ASN A 227 38.19 -1.03 27.60
CA ASN A 227 38.21 -2.20 28.47
C ASN A 227 38.50 -3.44 27.62
N VAL A 228 39.62 -4.12 27.89
CA VAL A 228 40.03 -5.32 27.14
C VAL A 228 39.00 -6.44 27.27
N CYS A 229 38.33 -6.53 28.41
CA CYS A 229 37.34 -7.55 28.68
C CYS A 229 35.93 -7.19 28.20
N ASP A 230 35.74 -6.06 27.49
CA ASP A 230 34.44 -5.74 26.88
C ASP A 230 34.10 -6.78 25.80
N PRO A 231 32.96 -7.48 25.91
CA PRO A 231 32.57 -8.57 24.99
C PRO A 231 32.54 -8.17 23.52
N ARG A 232 32.35 -6.87 23.22
CA ARG A 232 32.37 -6.34 21.85
C ARG A 232 33.73 -6.50 21.17
N TYR A 233 34.79 -6.65 21.96
CA TYR A 233 36.17 -6.75 21.48
C TYR A 233 36.75 -8.15 21.60
N VAL A 234 35.98 -9.13 22.06
CA VAL A 234 36.45 -10.51 22.29
C VAL A 234 35.94 -11.41 21.19
N LYS A 235 36.84 -12.19 20.58
CA LYS A 235 36.49 -13.16 19.54
C LYS A 235 37.07 -14.52 19.88
N ALA A 236 36.34 -15.59 19.58
CA ALA A 236 36.93 -16.92 19.58
C ALA A 236 37.85 -17.05 18.36
N VAL A 237 38.98 -17.74 18.53
CA VAL A 237 39.83 -18.15 17.42
C VAL A 237 39.11 -19.26 16.68
N ASP A 238 38.67 -18.99 15.45
CA ASP A 238 38.22 -20.03 14.53
C ASP A 238 39.46 -20.86 14.15
N LYS A 239 39.74 -21.91 14.91
CA LYS A 239 40.72 -22.92 14.47
C LYS A 239 40.09 -23.63 13.28
N ALA A 240 40.51 -23.27 12.07
CA ALA A 240 40.24 -24.06 10.89
C ALA A 240 40.75 -25.49 11.14
N GLU A 241 39.84 -26.45 11.22
CA GLU A 241 40.15 -27.89 11.27
C GLU A 241 40.88 -28.35 10.01
#